data_AF-A0A1X0NU19-F1
#
_entry.id   AF-A0A1X0NU19-F1
#
_cell.length_a   1.000
_cell.length_b   1.000
_cell.length_c   1.000
_cell.angle_alpha   90.00
_cell.angle_beta   90.00
_cell.angle_gamma   90.00
#
_symmetry.space_group_name_H-M   'P 1'
#
loop_
_entity.id
_entity.type
_entity.pdbx_description
1 polymer ?
#
loop_
_entity_poly.entity_id
_entity_poly.type
_entity_poly.pdbx_seq_one_letter_code
_entity_poly.pdbx_strand_id
1 'polypeptide(L)'
;MTENPSSLQLDDNILEALVHTLANDRRIRVSACLPQILNDVANSQSDVVSSRRGERKGRWEHARATALAEMLQRILKNNTRAEEWCHVEGEWNTFMRDLDSGRRQNSGEQRALKALVEPAIEALSPLLTFLPCSEKVVEEKLQWARGFYARAVFSLLRVHLHGVAETEFIIWLRRYEWNVELSTLLQPFMKSEVEPLEKELAFHFQDGKKTARRDQPQHFFSFLLQMYEQYTMNTSTHGWTLVTTMGHDVLNLVALGSVRLASTAASVFCNAYDWFEGSAFLAEKDFTVHVVNSFIDFLSRAEGRIHKSSQLLLADIILFPTAFHIFLDSARVTAEKSFATGSRVLWRLEFLAVETPDAFNTYCGTHHMLRCLEAIVRRLSVVFTLLPSYAVSLWERTIIPSLSSFLCMLDSAVVVDTAMPLGGILLSVELLNCVHVMHAVAEEWVERLRDVAAAAATLEHITQWEGEHTHRTSHRITAWITQQMRGPHRTVGDVHTLNTLLHTLAQGRTTAHAMVSEEVKQCLARLTTEEERRQLREYCTAVGMESVAAVLLQITA
;
A
#
# COMPACT_ATOMS: atom_id res chain seq x y z
N MET A 1 -42.66 20.87 6.94
CA MET A 1 -41.87 19.83 7.63
C MET A 1 -42.67 18.55 7.52
N THR A 2 -42.32 17.73 6.55
CA THR A 2 -42.84 16.37 6.34
C THR A 2 -41.61 15.49 6.44
N GLU A 3 -41.54 14.71 7.51
CA GLU A 3 -40.47 13.74 7.74
C GLU A 3 -40.48 12.72 6.58
N ASN A 4 -39.32 12.53 5.96
CA ASN A 4 -39.07 11.41 5.06
C ASN A 4 -38.90 10.15 5.93
N PRO A 5 -39.73 9.11 5.77
CA PRO A 5 -39.41 7.77 6.25
C PRO A 5 -38.81 7.00 5.06
N SER A 6 -37.48 6.81 4.94
CA SER A 6 -36.95 5.98 3.81
C SER A 6 -35.44 5.64 3.75
N SER A 7 -34.70 5.57 4.86
CA SER A 7 -33.40 4.85 4.83
C SER A 7 -33.21 3.98 6.07
N LEU A 8 -33.43 4.57 7.24
CA LEU A 8 -33.32 3.88 8.54
C LEU A 8 -34.28 2.67 8.65
N GLN A 9 -35.51 2.78 8.15
CA GLN A 9 -36.46 1.65 8.16
C GLN A 9 -36.08 0.51 7.21
N LEU A 10 -35.37 0.80 6.11
CA LEU A 10 -34.93 -0.24 5.18
C LEU A 10 -33.75 -1.01 5.78
N ASP A 11 -32.82 -0.29 6.40
CA ASP A 11 -31.67 -0.86 7.10
C ASP A 11 -32.12 -1.71 8.30
N ASP A 12 -33.10 -1.24 9.09
CA ASP A 12 -33.65 -1.97 10.24
C ASP A 12 -34.39 -3.25 9.82
N ASN A 13 -35.18 -3.22 8.74
CA ASN A 13 -35.89 -4.41 8.23
C ASN A 13 -34.93 -5.47 7.67
N ILE A 14 -33.85 -5.04 7.00
CA ILE A 14 -32.81 -5.96 6.50
C ILE A 14 -32.06 -6.56 7.68
N LEU A 15 -31.69 -5.76 8.68
CA LEU A 15 -31.01 -6.25 9.89
C LEU A 15 -31.88 -7.25 10.66
N GLU A 16 -33.16 -6.93 10.87
CA GLU A 16 -34.10 -7.78 11.60
C GLU A 16 -34.33 -9.13 10.90
N ALA A 17 -34.51 -9.12 9.57
CA ALA A 17 -34.64 -10.34 8.77
C ALA A 17 -33.35 -11.18 8.76
N LEU A 18 -32.18 -10.53 8.72
CA LEU A 18 -30.88 -11.21 8.78
C LEU A 18 -30.65 -11.87 10.14
N VAL A 19 -30.95 -11.16 11.23
CA VAL A 19 -30.82 -11.65 12.60
C VAL A 19 -31.78 -12.82 12.84
N HIS A 20 -33.04 -12.72 12.39
CA HIS A 20 -34.02 -13.79 12.54
C HIS A 20 -33.61 -15.06 11.76
N THR A 21 -33.05 -14.91 10.56
CA THR A 21 -32.60 -16.03 9.73
C THR A 21 -31.37 -16.74 10.31
N LEU A 22 -30.38 -15.98 10.82
CA LEU A 22 -29.19 -16.53 11.46
C LEU A 22 -29.48 -17.11 12.85
N ALA A 23 -30.50 -16.59 13.55
CA ALA A 23 -30.96 -17.14 14.83
C ALA A 23 -31.65 -18.50 14.66
N ASN A 24 -32.40 -18.69 13.56
CA ASN A 24 -33.09 -19.93 13.25
C ASN A 24 -32.18 -21.03 12.70
N ASP A 25 -31.11 -20.68 11.97
CA ASP A 25 -30.07 -21.63 11.57
C ASP A 25 -28.66 -21.03 11.63
N ARG A 26 -27.93 -21.39 12.69
CA ARG A 26 -26.58 -20.89 12.99
C ARG A 26 -25.50 -21.39 12.03
N ARG A 27 -25.81 -22.32 11.12
CA ARG A 27 -24.86 -22.86 10.14
C ARG A 27 -24.83 -22.08 8.83
N ILE A 28 -25.82 -21.21 8.61
CA ILE A 28 -25.94 -20.40 7.39
C ILE A 28 -25.00 -19.19 7.49
N ARG A 29 -24.22 -18.94 6.43
CA ARG A 29 -23.36 -17.75 6.32
C ARG A 29 -24.17 -16.58 5.77
N VAL A 30 -23.87 -15.36 6.23
CA VAL A 30 -24.52 -14.11 5.77
C VAL A 30 -24.55 -13.99 4.25
N SER A 31 -23.47 -14.39 3.57
CA SER A 31 -23.36 -14.34 2.11
C SER A 31 -24.36 -15.24 1.37
N ALA A 32 -24.90 -16.27 2.03
CA ALA A 32 -25.85 -17.21 1.45
C ALA A 32 -27.32 -16.75 1.61
N CYS A 33 -27.66 -16.03 2.69
CA CYS A 33 -29.03 -15.59 2.95
C CYS A 33 -29.32 -14.14 2.56
N LEU A 34 -28.31 -13.27 2.53
CA LEU A 34 -28.46 -11.85 2.20
C LEU A 34 -29.11 -11.59 0.83
N PRO A 35 -28.75 -12.30 -0.27
CA PRO A 35 -29.40 -12.08 -1.56
C PRO A 35 -30.91 -12.36 -1.54
N GLN A 36 -31.33 -13.36 -0.76
CA GLN A 36 -32.73 -13.78 -0.68
C GLN A 36 -33.54 -12.81 0.17
N ILE A 37 -32.98 -12.35 1.30
CA ILE A 37 -33.58 -11.31 2.16
C ILE A 37 -33.73 -9.99 1.40
N LEU A 38 -32.71 -9.58 0.64
CA LEU A 38 -32.78 -8.37 -0.19
C LEU A 38 -33.85 -8.50 -1.29
N ASN A 39 -34.04 -9.70 -1.84
CA ASN A 39 -35.09 -9.95 -2.84
C ASN A 39 -36.49 -9.91 -2.21
N ASP A 40 -36.67 -10.48 -1.02
CA ASP A 40 -37.95 -10.50 -0.30
C ASP A 40 -38.34 -9.09 0.18
N VAL A 41 -37.37 -8.29 0.65
CA VAL A 41 -37.57 -6.88 1.00
C VAL A 41 -37.90 -6.04 -0.24
N ALA A 42 -37.23 -6.28 -1.38
CA ALA A 42 -37.53 -5.59 -2.63
C ALA A 42 -38.92 -5.93 -3.19
N ASN A 43 -39.35 -7.19 -3.07
CA ASN A 43 -40.64 -7.65 -3.59
C ASN A 43 -41.82 -7.29 -2.68
N SER A 44 -41.59 -7.11 -1.37
CA SER A 44 -42.62 -6.66 -0.41
C SER A 44 -43.07 -5.20 -0.60
N GLN A 45 -42.38 -4.42 -1.44
CA GLN A 45 -42.76 -3.04 -1.81
C GLN A 45 -43.36 -2.91 -3.22
N SER A 46 -43.49 -4.01 -3.98
CA SER A 46 -43.90 -3.97 -5.39
C SER A 46 -45.33 -4.43 -5.65
N ASP A 47 -46.26 -4.16 -4.75
CA ASP A 47 -47.68 -4.17 -5.10
C ASP A 47 -48.18 -2.72 -5.17
N VAL A 48 -48.85 -2.42 -6.28
CA VAL A 48 -49.56 -1.18 -6.66
C VAL A 48 -48.83 -0.31 -7.73
N VAL A 49 -49.48 -0.26 -8.90
CA VAL A 49 -49.34 0.63 -10.08
C VAL A 49 -48.39 0.21 -11.22
N SER A 50 -48.80 -0.81 -11.98
CA SER A 50 -48.48 -0.91 -13.41
C SER A 50 -49.35 0.06 -14.23
N SER A 51 -48.81 1.20 -14.67
CA SER A 51 -49.49 2.13 -15.60
C SER A 51 -48.61 2.49 -16.82
N ARG A 52 -48.89 1.81 -17.95
CA ARG A 52 -48.97 2.27 -19.36
C ARG A 52 -48.27 3.57 -19.82
N ARG A 53 -47.03 3.88 -19.40
CA ARG A 53 -46.22 5.00 -19.97
C ARG A 53 -44.91 4.61 -20.66
N GLY A 54 -44.56 3.32 -20.74
CA GLY A 54 -43.28 2.85 -21.30
C GLY A 54 -43.13 2.93 -22.83
N GLU A 55 -44.19 2.74 -23.61
CA GLU A 55 -44.07 2.50 -25.07
C GLU A 55 -43.73 3.73 -25.93
N ARG A 56 -44.01 4.96 -25.45
CA ARG A 56 -43.71 6.18 -26.21
C ARG A 56 -42.25 6.63 -26.07
N LYS A 57 -41.55 6.26 -24.99
CA LYS A 57 -40.19 6.75 -24.70
C LYS A 57 -39.13 5.99 -25.52
N GLY A 58 -39.28 4.67 -25.66
CA GLY A 58 -38.38 3.84 -26.48
C GLY A 58 -38.39 4.22 -27.97
N ARG A 59 -39.55 4.56 -28.56
CA ARG A 59 -39.64 4.97 -29.98
C ARG A 59 -38.84 6.22 -30.30
N TRP A 60 -38.73 7.16 -29.36
CA TRP A 60 -38.00 8.41 -29.57
C TRP A 60 -36.48 8.22 -29.43
N GLU A 61 -36.05 7.39 -28.47
CA GLU A 61 -34.64 7.02 -28.27
C GLU A 61 -34.10 6.29 -29.53
N HIS A 62 -34.87 5.35 -30.10
CA HIS A 62 -34.51 4.68 -31.36
C HIS A 62 -34.51 5.62 -32.57
N ALA A 63 -35.53 6.46 -32.75
CA ALA A 63 -35.57 7.38 -33.90
C ALA A 63 -34.36 8.33 -33.95
N ARG A 64 -33.87 8.79 -32.79
CA ARG A 64 -32.65 9.59 -32.69
C ARG A 64 -31.38 8.78 -32.93
N ALA A 65 -31.34 7.55 -32.43
CA ALA A 65 -30.22 6.65 -32.72
C ALA A 65 -30.09 6.39 -34.23
N THR A 66 -31.21 6.14 -34.92
CA THR A 66 -31.22 5.96 -36.39
C THR A 66 -30.72 7.21 -37.11
N ALA A 67 -31.15 8.41 -36.70
CA ALA A 67 -30.68 9.67 -37.30
C ALA A 67 -29.17 9.88 -37.14
N LEU A 68 -28.61 9.56 -35.96
CA LEU A 68 -27.17 9.59 -35.71
C LEU A 68 -26.42 8.57 -36.57
N ALA A 69 -26.98 7.36 -36.74
CA ALA A 69 -26.39 6.33 -37.60
C ALA A 69 -26.37 6.79 -39.07
N GLU A 70 -27.43 7.42 -39.58
CA GLU A 70 -27.46 7.96 -40.94
C GLU A 70 -26.41 9.06 -41.16
N MET A 71 -26.24 9.95 -40.17
CA MET A 71 -25.20 10.99 -40.20
C MET A 71 -23.80 10.37 -40.23
N LEU A 72 -23.52 9.40 -39.35
CA LEU A 72 -22.24 8.69 -39.31
C LEU A 72 -21.98 7.95 -40.62
N GLN A 73 -22.99 7.29 -41.20
CA GLN A 73 -22.84 6.59 -42.47
C GLN A 73 -22.52 7.55 -43.63
N ARG A 74 -23.12 8.75 -43.64
CA ARG A 74 -22.82 9.79 -44.63
C ARG A 74 -21.38 10.26 -44.52
N ILE A 75 -20.89 10.51 -43.31
CA ILE A 75 -19.52 10.97 -43.07
C ILE A 75 -18.50 9.90 -43.41
N LEU A 76 -18.79 8.64 -43.09
CA LEU A 76 -17.93 7.51 -43.43
C LEU A 76 -17.89 7.22 -44.94
N LYS A 77 -18.90 7.59 -45.72
CA LYS A 77 -18.90 7.45 -47.19
C LYS A 77 -18.22 8.61 -47.91
N ASN A 78 -18.32 9.82 -47.39
CA ASN A 78 -17.77 11.03 -48.03
C ASN A 78 -16.32 11.30 -47.59
N ASN A 79 -15.57 12.10 -48.36
CA ASN A 79 -14.29 12.66 -47.92
C ASN A 79 -14.59 13.93 -47.12
N THR A 80 -14.67 13.80 -45.81
CA THR A 80 -15.27 14.79 -44.91
C THR A 80 -14.23 15.60 -44.15
N ARG A 81 -14.58 16.86 -43.86
CA ARG A 81 -13.75 17.80 -43.10
C ARG A 81 -13.98 17.65 -41.60
N ALA A 82 -13.04 18.13 -40.78
CA ALA A 82 -13.13 18.09 -39.32
C ALA A 82 -14.44 18.69 -38.75
N GLU A 83 -15.00 19.70 -39.40
CA GLU A 83 -16.26 20.37 -39.02
C GLU A 83 -17.47 19.41 -38.98
N GLU A 84 -17.51 18.42 -39.87
CA GLU A 84 -18.61 17.45 -39.92
C GLU A 84 -18.56 16.47 -38.75
N TRP A 85 -17.35 16.07 -38.32
CA TRP A 85 -17.16 15.23 -37.13
C TRP A 85 -17.56 15.97 -35.84
N CYS A 86 -17.22 17.25 -35.74
CA CYS A 86 -17.65 18.09 -34.61
C CYS A 86 -19.18 18.21 -34.53
N HIS A 87 -19.87 18.30 -35.67
CA HIS A 87 -21.33 18.34 -35.69
C HIS A 87 -21.95 17.04 -35.17
N VAL A 88 -21.47 15.86 -35.61
CA VAL A 88 -21.95 14.57 -35.08
C VAL A 88 -21.66 14.43 -33.60
N GLU A 89 -20.51 14.91 -33.14
CA GLU A 89 -20.17 14.90 -31.72
C GLU A 89 -21.12 15.77 -30.88
N GLY A 90 -21.54 16.93 -31.41
CA GLY A 90 -22.58 17.76 -30.80
C GLY A 90 -23.92 17.03 -30.66
N GLU A 91 -24.35 16.33 -31.72
CA GLU A 91 -25.59 15.55 -31.71
C GLU A 91 -25.50 14.34 -30.78
N TRP A 92 -24.37 13.63 -30.76
CA TRP A 92 -24.12 12.52 -29.83
C TRP A 92 -24.18 12.98 -28.36
N ASN A 93 -23.53 14.11 -28.04
CA ASN A 93 -23.55 14.65 -26.68
C ASN A 93 -24.96 15.10 -26.26
N THR A 94 -25.76 15.61 -27.20
CA THR A 94 -27.17 15.95 -26.97
C THR A 94 -28.00 14.69 -26.72
N PHE A 95 -27.80 13.64 -27.52
CA PHE A 95 -28.41 12.34 -27.32
C PHE A 95 -28.09 11.75 -25.94
N MET A 96 -26.82 11.79 -25.51
CA MET A 96 -26.38 11.30 -24.20
C MET A 96 -26.96 12.13 -23.03
N ARG A 97 -27.06 13.45 -23.18
CA ARG A 97 -27.67 14.34 -22.17
C ARG A 97 -29.16 14.05 -21.99
N ASP A 98 -29.86 13.75 -23.08
CA ASP A 98 -31.28 13.45 -23.03
C ASP A 98 -31.54 12.07 -22.39
N LEU A 99 -30.62 11.11 -22.59
CA LEU A 99 -30.62 9.84 -21.87
C LEU A 99 -30.36 10.01 -20.35
N ASP A 100 -29.45 10.90 -19.96
CA ASP A 100 -29.11 11.19 -18.54
C ASP A 100 -30.20 12.02 -17.82
N SER A 101 -30.78 13.03 -18.46
CA SER A 101 -31.88 13.82 -17.87
C SER A 101 -33.14 12.97 -17.65
N GLY A 102 -33.37 11.96 -18.49
CA GLY A 102 -34.41 10.96 -18.30
C GLY A 102 -34.22 10.05 -17.08
N ARG A 103 -32.99 9.95 -16.52
CA ARG A 103 -32.63 9.24 -15.29
C ARG A 103 -32.97 10.07 -14.04
N ARG A 104 -32.72 11.38 -14.06
CA ARG A 104 -32.95 12.28 -12.91
C ARG A 104 -34.43 12.54 -12.60
N GLN A 105 -35.31 12.41 -13.60
CA GLN A 105 -36.76 12.61 -13.42
C GLN A 105 -37.50 11.37 -12.89
N ASN A 106 -36.88 10.18 -12.96
CA ASN A 106 -37.45 8.92 -12.47
C ASN A 106 -36.60 8.40 -11.30
N SER A 107 -36.80 8.95 -10.11
CA SER A 107 -36.01 8.70 -8.89
C SER A 107 -36.13 7.28 -8.30
N GLY A 108 -36.58 6.27 -9.07
CA GLY A 108 -36.87 4.93 -8.55
C GLY A 108 -36.23 3.77 -9.32
N GLU A 109 -35.74 3.95 -10.54
CA GLU A 109 -35.21 2.85 -11.34
C GLU A 109 -33.86 3.24 -11.95
N GLN A 110 -32.78 2.60 -11.49
CA GLN A 110 -31.57 2.47 -12.30
C GLN A 110 -32.01 1.85 -13.63
N ARG A 111 -32.08 2.65 -14.70
CA ARG A 111 -32.24 2.11 -16.06
C ARG A 111 -31.15 1.05 -16.25
N ALA A 112 -31.56 -0.20 -16.45
CA ALA A 112 -30.64 -1.31 -16.67
C ALA A 112 -29.67 -0.96 -17.81
N LEU A 113 -28.39 -1.33 -17.69
CA LEU A 113 -27.33 -1.09 -18.67
C LEU A 113 -27.80 -1.38 -20.12
N LYS A 114 -28.58 -2.46 -20.27
CA LYS A 114 -29.20 -2.88 -21.53
C LYS A 114 -30.03 -1.79 -22.23
N ALA A 115 -30.82 -1.02 -21.48
CA ALA A 115 -31.66 0.04 -22.03
C ALA A 115 -30.87 1.24 -22.58
N LEU A 116 -29.61 1.41 -22.15
CA LEU A 116 -28.72 2.48 -22.64
C LEU A 116 -27.86 1.98 -23.80
N VAL A 117 -27.44 0.72 -23.74
CA VAL A 117 -26.49 0.15 -24.70
C VAL A 117 -27.14 -0.17 -26.05
N GLU A 118 -28.38 -0.66 -26.08
CA GLU A 118 -29.06 -0.98 -27.35
C GLU A 118 -29.21 0.24 -28.28
N PRO A 119 -29.74 1.40 -27.84
CA PRO A 119 -29.79 2.60 -28.67
C PRO A 119 -28.41 3.14 -29.07
N ALA A 120 -27.41 2.97 -28.20
CA ALA A 120 -26.04 3.38 -28.48
C ALA A 120 -25.37 2.49 -29.56
N ILE A 121 -25.61 1.17 -29.53
CA ILE A 121 -25.18 0.24 -30.57
C ILE A 121 -25.83 0.61 -31.92
N GLU A 122 -27.13 0.90 -31.92
CA GLU A 122 -27.83 1.30 -33.14
C GLU A 122 -27.21 2.57 -33.74
N ALA A 123 -27.03 3.61 -32.92
CA ALA A 123 -26.43 4.88 -33.33
C ALA A 123 -25.00 4.70 -33.84
N LEU A 124 -24.18 3.86 -33.19
CA LEU A 124 -22.79 3.62 -33.56
C LEU A 124 -22.60 2.51 -34.60
N SER A 125 -23.67 1.87 -35.06
CA SER A 125 -23.61 0.73 -35.99
C SER A 125 -22.78 0.97 -37.27
N PRO A 126 -22.76 2.17 -37.89
CA PRO A 126 -21.90 2.42 -39.05
C PRO A 126 -20.41 2.36 -38.70
N LEU A 127 -20.03 2.85 -37.52
CA LEU A 127 -18.65 2.81 -37.02
C LEU A 127 -18.24 1.39 -36.60
N LEU A 128 -19.14 0.66 -35.94
CA LEU A 128 -18.92 -0.74 -35.56
C LEU A 128 -18.65 -1.63 -36.79
N THR A 129 -19.29 -1.31 -37.92
CA THR A 129 -19.06 -2.01 -39.20
C THR A 129 -17.78 -1.54 -39.90
N PHE A 130 -17.47 -0.24 -39.82
CA PHE A 130 -16.34 0.38 -40.51
C PHE A 130 -14.98 0.07 -39.89
N LEU A 131 -14.86 0.16 -38.55
CA LEU A 131 -13.57 0.03 -37.85
C LEU A 131 -12.87 -1.33 -38.09
N PRO A 132 -13.58 -2.48 -38.12
CA PRO A 132 -12.96 -3.78 -38.40
C PRO A 132 -12.54 -3.98 -39.87
N CYS A 133 -13.08 -3.22 -40.83
CA CYS A 133 -12.88 -3.43 -42.27
C CYS A 133 -11.84 -2.47 -42.89
N SER A 134 -10.94 -1.92 -42.08
CA SER A 134 -10.18 -0.70 -42.39
C SER A 134 -8.89 -0.88 -43.20
N GLU A 135 -8.57 -2.08 -43.69
CA GLU A 135 -7.30 -2.43 -44.38
C GLU A 135 -6.97 -1.59 -45.65
N LYS A 136 -7.91 -0.78 -46.17
CA LYS A 136 -7.73 0.03 -47.39
C LYS A 136 -8.14 1.50 -47.23
N VAL A 137 -8.29 1.99 -46.01
CA VAL A 137 -8.80 3.34 -45.73
C VAL A 137 -7.65 4.33 -45.49
N VAL A 138 -7.84 5.61 -45.84
CA VAL A 138 -6.90 6.69 -45.52
C VAL A 138 -6.74 6.81 -43.99
N GLU A 139 -5.49 6.76 -43.51
CA GLU A 139 -5.14 6.74 -42.08
C GLU A 139 -5.79 7.90 -41.29
N GLU A 140 -5.81 9.11 -41.86
CA GLU A 140 -6.41 10.29 -41.24
C GLU A 140 -7.90 10.08 -40.95
N LYS A 141 -8.66 9.48 -41.88
CA LYS A 141 -10.08 9.20 -41.70
C LYS A 141 -10.32 8.13 -40.63
N LEU A 142 -9.43 7.16 -40.54
CA LEU A 142 -9.46 6.11 -39.52
C LEU A 142 -9.19 6.69 -38.12
N GLN A 143 -8.24 7.62 -38.00
CA GLN A 143 -7.95 8.33 -36.74
C GLN A 143 -9.16 9.15 -36.27
N TRP A 144 -9.82 9.90 -37.16
CA TRP A 144 -11.04 10.64 -36.80
C TRP A 144 -12.17 9.72 -36.32
N ALA A 145 -12.39 8.60 -37.03
CA ALA A 145 -13.41 7.62 -36.66
C ALA A 145 -13.13 6.97 -35.30
N ARG A 146 -11.88 6.55 -35.05
CA ARG A 146 -11.43 5.98 -33.76
C ARG A 146 -11.55 6.99 -32.63
N GLY A 147 -11.12 8.23 -32.86
CA GLY A 147 -11.20 9.30 -31.88
C GLY A 147 -12.64 9.62 -31.49
N PHE A 148 -13.53 9.79 -32.47
CA PHE A 148 -14.96 9.98 -32.20
C PHE A 148 -15.54 8.79 -31.44
N TYR A 149 -15.27 7.56 -31.88
CA TYR A 149 -15.77 6.35 -31.25
C TYR A 149 -15.34 6.25 -29.77
N ALA A 150 -14.07 6.53 -29.48
CA ALA A 150 -13.54 6.51 -28.12
C ALA A 150 -14.27 7.50 -27.21
N ARG A 151 -14.51 8.73 -27.71
CA ARG A 151 -15.29 9.74 -26.99
C ARG A 151 -16.76 9.35 -26.84
N ALA A 152 -17.34 8.72 -27.85
CA ALA A 152 -18.71 8.28 -27.81
C ALA A 152 -18.94 7.22 -26.72
N VAL A 153 -18.10 6.19 -26.69
CA VAL A 153 -18.15 5.13 -25.67
C VAL A 153 -17.83 5.69 -24.28
N PHE A 154 -16.85 6.59 -24.16
CA PHE A 154 -16.57 7.31 -22.91
C PHE A 154 -17.82 8.02 -22.36
N SER A 155 -18.50 8.81 -23.18
CA SER A 155 -19.70 9.53 -22.79
C SER A 155 -20.83 8.59 -22.33
N LEU A 156 -21.00 7.44 -23.01
CA LEU A 156 -21.97 6.42 -22.61
C LEU A 156 -21.65 5.83 -21.22
N LEU A 157 -20.39 5.45 -21.00
CA LEU A 157 -19.95 4.87 -19.73
C LEU A 157 -20.09 5.87 -18.59
N ARG A 158 -19.79 7.15 -18.83
CA ARG A 158 -19.98 8.22 -17.84
C ARG A 158 -21.45 8.40 -17.44
N VAL A 159 -22.38 8.25 -18.39
CA VAL A 159 -23.83 8.30 -18.10
C VAL A 159 -24.27 7.08 -17.27
N HIS A 160 -23.73 5.90 -17.56
CA HIS A 160 -24.05 4.68 -16.81
C HIS A 160 -23.48 4.70 -15.40
N LEU A 161 -22.18 4.98 -15.27
CA LEU A 161 -21.40 4.90 -14.03
C LEU A 161 -21.39 6.20 -13.22
N HIS A 162 -22.29 7.14 -13.53
CA HIS A 162 -22.39 8.40 -12.78
C HIS A 162 -22.59 8.12 -11.28
N GLY A 163 -21.67 8.62 -10.45
CA GLY A 163 -21.72 8.51 -8.99
C GLY A 163 -21.12 7.22 -8.39
N VAL A 164 -20.56 6.32 -9.20
CA VAL A 164 -19.91 5.09 -8.72
C VAL A 164 -18.52 5.40 -8.18
N ALA A 165 -18.18 4.89 -7.00
CA ALA A 165 -16.83 5.06 -6.43
C ALA A 165 -15.78 4.27 -7.26
N GLU A 166 -14.52 4.73 -7.29
CA GLU A 166 -13.43 4.07 -8.04
C GLU A 166 -13.27 2.58 -7.66
N THR A 167 -13.50 2.24 -6.39
CA THR A 167 -13.48 0.87 -5.87
C THR A 167 -14.65 0.02 -6.36
N GLU A 168 -15.86 0.56 -6.41
CA GLU A 168 -17.04 -0.10 -6.98
C GLU A 168 -16.90 -0.32 -8.49
N PHE A 169 -16.22 0.60 -9.18
CA PHE A 169 -15.85 0.44 -10.58
C PHE A 169 -14.86 -0.70 -10.78
N ILE A 170 -13.86 -0.83 -9.92
CA ILE A 170 -12.91 -1.95 -9.97
C ILE A 170 -13.62 -3.26 -9.64
N ILE A 171 -14.60 -3.27 -8.73
CA ILE A 171 -15.44 -4.45 -8.46
C ILE A 171 -16.32 -4.77 -9.68
N TRP A 172 -16.88 -3.77 -10.34
CA TRP A 172 -17.66 -3.92 -11.58
C TRP A 172 -16.79 -4.50 -12.71
N LEU A 173 -15.54 -4.04 -12.85
CA LEU A 173 -14.55 -4.62 -13.76
C LEU A 173 -14.06 -6.00 -13.31
N ARG A 174 -13.91 -6.27 -12.01
CA ARG A 174 -13.48 -7.59 -11.50
C ARG A 174 -14.53 -8.67 -11.70
N ARG A 175 -15.81 -8.30 -11.56
CA ARG A 175 -16.95 -9.22 -11.64
C ARG A 175 -17.29 -9.68 -13.06
N TYR A 176 -16.49 -9.31 -14.08
CA TYR A 176 -16.77 -9.58 -15.49
C TYR A 176 -17.50 -10.91 -15.76
N GLU A 177 -18.80 -10.81 -15.92
CA GLU A 177 -19.33 -11.01 -17.25
C GLU A 177 -19.35 -9.63 -17.88
N TRP A 178 -18.57 -9.46 -18.95
CA TRP A 178 -18.81 -8.38 -19.89
C TRP A 178 -20.25 -8.59 -20.30
N ASN A 179 -21.16 -7.79 -19.74
CA ASN A 179 -22.56 -7.87 -20.12
C ASN A 179 -22.57 -7.97 -21.64
N VAL A 180 -23.23 -9.00 -22.18
CA VAL A 180 -23.30 -9.27 -23.63
C VAL A 180 -23.59 -7.96 -24.38
N GLU A 181 -24.35 -7.09 -23.73
CA GLU A 181 -24.62 -5.71 -24.07
C GLU A 181 -23.35 -4.89 -24.42
N LEU A 182 -22.36 -4.72 -23.52
CA LEU A 182 -21.19 -3.86 -23.77
C LEU A 182 -20.12 -4.51 -24.66
N SER A 183 -20.13 -5.84 -24.78
CA SER A 183 -19.11 -6.57 -25.56
C SER A 183 -19.03 -6.06 -27.01
N THR A 184 -20.17 -5.83 -27.65
CA THR A 184 -20.27 -5.34 -29.04
C THR A 184 -19.71 -3.91 -29.16
N LEU A 185 -19.94 -3.06 -28.16
CA LEU A 185 -19.45 -1.67 -28.11
C LEU A 185 -17.98 -1.54 -27.75
N LEU A 186 -17.32 -2.60 -27.28
CA LEU A 186 -15.90 -2.56 -26.95
C LEU A 186 -15.08 -3.37 -27.94
N GLN A 187 -15.72 -4.29 -28.68
CA GLN A 187 -15.08 -5.22 -29.60
C GLN A 187 -14.12 -4.57 -30.61
N PRO A 188 -14.45 -3.45 -31.30
CA PRO A 188 -13.52 -2.86 -32.26
C PRO A 188 -12.19 -2.43 -31.63
N PHE A 189 -12.25 -1.83 -30.43
CA PHE A 189 -11.06 -1.41 -29.69
C PHE A 189 -10.32 -2.61 -29.08
N MET A 190 -11.06 -3.55 -28.46
CA MET A 190 -10.47 -4.73 -27.83
C MET A 190 -9.75 -5.60 -28.85
N LYS A 191 -10.36 -5.83 -30.01
CA LYS A 191 -9.77 -6.64 -31.09
C LYS A 191 -8.52 -5.99 -31.70
N SER A 192 -8.46 -4.66 -31.80
CA SER A 192 -7.33 -3.97 -32.42
C SER A 192 -6.16 -3.72 -31.47
N GLU A 193 -6.43 -3.31 -30.22
CA GLU A 193 -5.39 -2.85 -29.29
C GLU A 193 -5.05 -3.86 -28.18
N VAL A 194 -6.02 -4.65 -27.72
CA VAL A 194 -5.87 -5.48 -26.51
C VAL A 194 -5.65 -6.96 -26.85
N GLU A 195 -6.48 -7.54 -27.72
CA GLU A 195 -6.41 -8.95 -28.12
C GLU A 195 -5.05 -9.38 -28.69
N PRO A 196 -4.35 -8.58 -29.53
CA PRO A 196 -3.01 -8.95 -29.99
C PRO A 196 -2.01 -9.08 -28.83
N LEU A 197 -2.09 -8.16 -27.87
CA LEU A 197 -1.26 -8.15 -26.67
C LEU A 197 -1.59 -9.34 -25.76
N GLU A 198 -2.87 -9.64 -25.56
CA GLU A 198 -3.30 -10.82 -24.80
C GLU A 198 -2.74 -12.13 -25.39
N LYS A 199 -2.82 -12.27 -26.72
CA LYS A 199 -2.27 -13.43 -27.44
C LYS A 199 -0.75 -13.50 -27.32
N GLU A 200 -0.07 -12.37 -27.42
CA GLU A 200 1.38 -12.29 -27.27
C GLU A 200 1.82 -12.71 -25.86
N LEU A 201 1.17 -12.18 -24.82
CA LEU A 201 1.44 -12.53 -23.43
C LEU A 201 1.20 -14.03 -23.17
N ALA A 202 0.05 -14.53 -23.61
CA ALA A 202 -0.31 -15.93 -23.48
C ALA A 202 0.58 -16.85 -24.33
N PHE A 203 1.21 -16.36 -25.41
CA PHE A 203 2.15 -17.13 -26.22
C PHE A 203 3.53 -17.24 -25.54
N HIS A 204 4.03 -16.13 -24.99
CA HIS A 204 5.33 -16.09 -24.34
C HIS A 204 5.32 -16.77 -22.97
N PHE A 205 4.24 -16.67 -22.20
CA PHE A 205 4.18 -17.23 -20.86
C PHE A 205 3.17 -18.36 -20.81
N GLN A 206 3.66 -19.56 -21.12
CA GLN A 206 2.93 -20.82 -20.97
C GLN A 206 3.76 -21.75 -20.11
N ASP A 207 3.08 -22.67 -19.42
CA ASP A 207 3.75 -23.73 -18.69
C ASP A 207 4.74 -24.49 -19.59
N GLY A 208 5.92 -24.80 -19.06
CA GLY A 208 7.01 -25.46 -19.78
C GLY A 208 7.82 -24.59 -20.76
N LYS A 209 7.48 -23.31 -20.99
CA LYS A 209 8.29 -22.41 -21.83
C LYS A 209 9.49 -21.88 -21.07
N LYS A 210 10.62 -21.68 -21.77
CA LYS A 210 11.85 -21.09 -21.20
C LYS A 210 11.67 -19.68 -20.64
N THR A 211 10.63 -18.99 -21.10
CA THR A 211 10.24 -17.63 -20.71
C THR A 211 9.41 -17.60 -19.43
N ALA A 212 8.76 -18.71 -19.03
CA ALA A 212 7.97 -18.84 -17.80
C ALA A 212 8.76 -19.62 -16.73
N ARG A 213 10.00 -19.22 -16.50
CA ARG A 213 10.88 -19.85 -15.52
C ARG A 213 10.54 -19.41 -14.10
N ARG A 214 10.27 -20.35 -13.22
CA ARG A 214 9.90 -20.09 -11.81
C ARG A 214 11.00 -19.40 -11.01
N ASP A 215 12.27 -19.63 -11.33
CA ASP A 215 13.41 -18.93 -10.75
C ASP A 215 13.59 -17.50 -11.29
N GLN A 216 12.79 -17.11 -12.31
CA GLN A 216 12.92 -15.82 -12.99
C GLN A 216 11.58 -15.08 -13.23
N PRO A 217 10.69 -14.92 -12.21
CA PRO A 217 9.41 -14.23 -12.33
C PRO A 217 9.56 -12.76 -12.74
N GLN A 218 10.70 -12.12 -12.49
CA GLN A 218 11.00 -10.76 -12.92
C GLN A 218 10.92 -10.57 -14.44
N HIS A 219 11.10 -11.62 -15.24
CA HIS A 219 10.98 -11.55 -16.70
C HIS A 219 9.53 -11.36 -17.12
N PHE A 220 8.58 -11.99 -16.43
CA PHE A 220 7.15 -11.77 -16.68
C PHE A 220 6.78 -10.31 -16.45
N PHE A 221 7.13 -9.76 -15.29
CA PHE A 221 6.76 -8.38 -14.97
C PHE A 221 7.49 -7.35 -15.82
N SER A 222 8.75 -7.61 -16.19
CA SER A 222 9.49 -6.74 -17.12
C SER A 222 8.85 -6.74 -18.51
N PHE A 223 8.41 -7.90 -19.01
CA PHE A 223 7.70 -8.01 -20.27
C PHE A 223 6.34 -7.31 -20.21
N LEU A 224 5.58 -7.50 -19.13
CA LEU A 224 4.30 -6.84 -18.93
C LEU A 224 4.43 -5.31 -18.94
N LEU A 225 5.49 -4.77 -18.34
CA LEU A 225 5.74 -3.34 -18.36
C LEU A 225 6.01 -2.83 -19.80
N GLN A 226 6.82 -3.55 -20.57
CA GLN A 226 7.09 -3.23 -21.98
C GLN A 226 5.81 -3.27 -22.82
N MET A 227 4.95 -4.26 -22.58
CA MET A 227 3.65 -4.35 -23.23
C MET A 227 2.74 -3.16 -22.91
N TYR A 228 2.71 -2.68 -21.67
CA TYR A 228 1.93 -1.48 -21.32
C TYR A 228 2.50 -0.21 -21.95
N GLU A 229 3.82 -0.11 -22.09
CA GLU A 229 4.46 0.99 -22.83
C GLU A 229 4.05 0.95 -24.31
N GLN A 230 4.11 -0.22 -24.94
CA GLN A 230 3.66 -0.43 -26.32
C GLN A 230 2.16 -0.15 -26.48
N TYR A 231 1.32 -0.62 -25.56
CA TYR A 231 -0.12 -0.36 -25.55
C TYR A 231 -0.43 1.14 -25.51
N THR A 232 0.27 1.88 -24.65
CA THR A 232 0.09 3.34 -24.52
C THR A 232 0.55 4.07 -25.79
N MET A 233 1.67 3.66 -26.38
CA MET A 233 2.14 4.22 -27.66
C MET A 233 1.19 3.90 -28.83
N ASN A 234 0.72 2.67 -28.93
CA ASN A 234 -0.18 2.22 -30.00
C ASN A 234 -1.53 2.92 -29.91
N THR A 235 -2.15 2.95 -28.74
CA THR A 235 -3.45 3.63 -28.53
C THR A 235 -3.38 5.11 -28.88
N SER A 236 -2.26 5.77 -28.59
CA SER A 236 -2.01 7.15 -29.01
C SER A 236 -1.83 7.29 -30.52
N THR A 237 -0.94 6.50 -31.11
CA THR A 237 -0.59 6.56 -32.54
C THR A 237 -1.77 6.22 -33.44
N HIS A 238 -2.57 5.23 -33.04
CA HIS A 238 -3.76 4.78 -33.78
C HIS A 238 -4.95 5.74 -33.65
N GLY A 239 -4.87 6.78 -32.82
CA GLY A 239 -5.90 7.81 -32.69
C GLY A 239 -7.03 7.45 -31.70
N TRP A 240 -6.81 6.53 -30.77
CA TRP A 240 -7.78 6.19 -29.73
C TRP A 240 -7.76 7.16 -28.54
N THR A 241 -6.69 7.97 -28.42
CA THR A 241 -6.54 9.00 -27.37
C THR A 241 -6.33 10.39 -27.96
N LEU A 242 -6.83 11.43 -27.28
CA LEU A 242 -6.53 12.83 -27.58
C LEU A 242 -5.36 13.34 -26.73
N VAL A 243 -4.49 14.16 -27.33
CA VAL A 243 -3.36 14.84 -26.68
C VAL A 243 -3.81 15.93 -25.68
N THR A 244 -5.10 16.27 -25.62
CA THR A 244 -5.59 17.52 -25.00
C THR A 244 -6.30 17.41 -23.65
N THR A 245 -6.41 16.24 -23.02
CA THR A 245 -6.92 16.17 -21.64
C THR A 245 -5.78 15.88 -20.65
N MET A 246 -5.11 16.96 -20.25
CA MET A 246 -4.46 17.03 -18.95
C MET A 246 -5.51 16.71 -17.86
N GLY A 247 -5.37 15.57 -17.20
CA GLY A 247 -6.06 15.29 -15.93
C GLY A 247 -6.96 14.05 -15.93
N HIS A 248 -6.57 13.08 -15.11
CA HIS A 248 -7.42 12.32 -14.16
C HIS A 248 -8.79 11.76 -14.57
N ASP A 249 -9.12 11.59 -15.85
CA ASP A 249 -10.35 10.89 -16.24
C ASP A 249 -10.14 9.36 -16.20
N VAL A 250 -10.53 8.76 -15.07
CA VAL A 250 -10.50 7.31 -14.73
C VAL A 250 -11.27 6.42 -15.73
N LEU A 251 -12.08 7.01 -16.61
CA LEU A 251 -13.14 6.32 -17.37
C LEU A 251 -12.94 6.19 -18.89
N ASN A 252 -11.71 6.22 -19.42
CA ASN A 252 -11.50 6.09 -20.87
C ASN A 252 -11.32 4.64 -21.37
N LEU A 253 -11.47 4.43 -22.69
CA LEU A 253 -11.26 3.12 -23.33
C LEU A 253 -9.87 2.54 -23.02
N VAL A 254 -8.86 3.41 -22.90
CA VAL A 254 -7.49 2.99 -22.59
C VAL A 254 -7.38 2.40 -21.19
N ALA A 255 -8.06 2.96 -20.20
CA ALA A 255 -8.15 2.43 -18.84
C ALA A 255 -8.83 1.07 -18.84
N LEU A 256 -9.93 0.90 -19.59
CA LEU A 256 -10.63 -0.38 -19.72
C LEU A 256 -9.76 -1.46 -20.37
N GLY A 257 -9.12 -1.15 -21.50
CA GLY A 257 -8.20 -2.08 -22.13
C GLY A 257 -7.00 -2.40 -21.25
N SER A 258 -6.52 -1.44 -20.46
CA SER A 258 -5.44 -1.63 -19.49
C SER A 258 -5.85 -2.60 -18.38
N VAL A 259 -7.07 -2.48 -17.85
CA VAL A 259 -7.60 -3.39 -16.82
C VAL A 259 -7.85 -4.77 -17.40
N ARG A 260 -8.36 -4.87 -18.64
CA ARG A 260 -8.52 -6.14 -19.34
C ARG A 260 -7.18 -6.84 -19.54
N LEU A 261 -6.16 -6.11 -19.99
CA LEU A 261 -4.80 -6.65 -20.11
C LEU A 261 -4.25 -7.10 -18.75
N ALA A 262 -4.53 -6.37 -17.66
CA ALA A 262 -4.13 -6.76 -16.31
C ALA A 262 -4.82 -8.06 -15.85
N SER A 263 -6.12 -8.20 -16.14
CA SER A 263 -6.88 -9.42 -15.86
C SER A 263 -6.30 -10.62 -16.60
N THR A 264 -5.99 -10.46 -17.89
CA THR A 264 -5.35 -11.50 -18.69
C THR A 264 -3.95 -11.81 -18.16
N ALA A 265 -3.16 -10.79 -17.82
CA ALA A 265 -1.83 -10.97 -17.26
C ALA A 265 -1.85 -11.72 -15.93
N ALA A 266 -2.77 -11.38 -15.03
CA ALA A 266 -2.96 -12.10 -13.78
C ALA A 266 -3.30 -13.57 -14.05
N SER A 267 -4.23 -13.86 -14.96
CA SER A 267 -4.60 -15.24 -15.31
C SER A 267 -3.42 -16.03 -15.90
N VAL A 268 -2.67 -15.43 -16.83
CA VAL A 268 -1.47 -16.04 -17.43
C VAL A 268 -0.41 -16.30 -16.36
N PHE A 269 -0.18 -15.35 -15.45
CA PHE A 269 0.76 -15.51 -14.35
C PHE A 269 0.36 -16.64 -13.42
N CYS A 270 -0.90 -16.64 -12.95
CA CYS A 270 -1.45 -17.69 -12.09
C CYS A 270 -1.28 -19.08 -12.70
N ASN A 271 -1.55 -19.22 -14.00
CA ASN A 271 -1.43 -20.50 -14.69
C ASN A 271 0.04 -20.92 -14.94
N ALA A 272 0.91 -19.99 -15.35
CA ALA A 272 2.28 -20.30 -15.72
C ALA A 272 3.19 -20.55 -14.49
N TYR A 273 2.90 -19.90 -13.37
CA TYR A 273 3.70 -19.97 -12.14
C TYR A 273 3.01 -20.75 -11.01
N ASP A 274 1.83 -21.33 -11.27
CA ASP A 274 1.00 -22.01 -10.27
C ASP A 274 0.73 -21.10 -9.05
N TRP A 275 0.37 -19.84 -9.33
CA TRP A 275 0.26 -18.76 -8.33
C TRP A 275 -1.19 -18.55 -7.88
N PHE A 276 -1.65 -19.38 -6.94
CA PHE A 276 -2.98 -19.30 -6.32
C PHE A 276 -3.01 -19.96 -4.94
N GLU A 277 -4.02 -19.64 -4.12
CA GLU A 277 -4.17 -20.22 -2.78
C GLU A 277 -4.23 -21.76 -2.80
N GLY A 278 -3.36 -22.39 -2.00
CA GLY A 278 -3.25 -23.85 -1.92
C GLY A 278 -2.21 -24.47 -2.87
N SER A 279 -1.56 -23.67 -3.72
CA SER A 279 -0.42 -24.13 -4.51
C SER A 279 0.74 -24.60 -3.62
N ALA A 280 1.35 -25.74 -3.99
CA ALA A 280 2.51 -26.29 -3.29
C ALA A 280 3.74 -25.37 -3.42
N PHE A 281 3.85 -24.61 -4.50
CA PHE A 281 4.98 -23.72 -4.74
C PHE A 281 4.97 -22.50 -3.82
N LEU A 282 3.80 -22.08 -3.33
CA LEU A 282 3.75 -21.01 -2.32
C LEU A 282 4.45 -21.38 -1.03
N ALA A 283 4.52 -22.68 -0.71
CA ALA A 283 5.26 -23.18 0.45
C ALA A 283 6.79 -23.02 0.30
N GLU A 284 7.30 -22.88 -0.93
CA GLU A 284 8.69 -22.56 -1.20
C GLU A 284 8.94 -21.07 -0.93
N LYS A 285 9.41 -20.77 0.30
CA LYS A 285 9.62 -19.41 0.80
C LYS A 285 10.40 -18.52 -0.17
N ASP A 286 11.52 -19.02 -0.71
CA ASP A 286 12.39 -18.23 -1.59
C ASP A 286 11.70 -17.86 -2.90
N PHE A 287 10.88 -18.77 -3.44
CA PHE A 287 10.07 -18.50 -4.64
C PHE A 287 9.03 -17.41 -4.36
N THR A 288 8.23 -17.56 -3.30
CA THR A 288 7.20 -16.58 -2.92
C THR A 288 7.79 -15.19 -2.65
N VAL A 289 8.90 -15.13 -1.90
CA VAL A 289 9.60 -13.86 -1.62
C VAL A 289 10.14 -13.23 -2.90
N HIS A 290 10.68 -14.01 -3.82
CA HIS A 290 11.23 -13.51 -5.08
C HIS A 290 10.13 -12.99 -6.02
N VAL A 291 8.99 -13.68 -6.10
CA VAL A 291 7.81 -13.21 -6.86
C VAL A 291 7.28 -11.90 -6.28
N VAL A 292 7.05 -11.83 -4.97
CA VAL A 292 6.53 -10.61 -4.31
C VAL A 292 7.51 -9.45 -4.50
N ASN A 293 8.81 -9.68 -4.33
CA ASN A 293 9.82 -8.64 -4.58
C ASN A 293 9.83 -8.16 -6.04
N SER A 294 9.80 -9.10 -6.99
CA SER A 294 9.76 -8.78 -8.43
C SER A 294 8.51 -7.98 -8.79
N PHE A 295 7.38 -8.28 -8.15
CA PHE A 295 6.13 -7.56 -8.35
C PHE A 295 6.16 -6.16 -7.72
N ILE A 296 6.74 -5.99 -6.53
CA ILE A 296 6.93 -4.66 -5.93
C ILE A 296 7.82 -3.78 -6.82
N ASP A 297 8.91 -4.34 -7.37
CA ASP A 297 9.78 -3.62 -8.32
C ASP A 297 9.02 -3.21 -9.60
N PHE A 298 8.09 -4.06 -10.05
CA PHE A 298 7.18 -3.71 -11.13
C PHE A 298 6.24 -2.57 -10.76
N LEU A 299 5.60 -2.60 -9.58
CA LEU A 299 4.72 -1.52 -9.13
C LEU A 299 5.46 -0.19 -9.03
N SER A 300 6.69 -0.19 -8.49
CA SER A 300 7.55 1.01 -8.43
C SER A 300 7.87 1.60 -9.81
N ARG A 301 7.89 0.78 -10.86
CA ARG A 301 8.11 1.22 -12.25
C ARG A 301 6.82 1.49 -13.02
N ALA A 302 5.69 0.98 -12.53
CA ALA A 302 4.38 1.11 -13.14
C ALA A 302 3.77 2.50 -12.92
N GLU A 303 4.20 3.21 -11.88
CA GLU A 303 3.73 4.56 -11.56
C GLU A 303 3.88 5.50 -12.77
N GLY A 304 2.77 6.14 -13.16
CA GLY A 304 2.71 7.03 -14.32
C GLY A 304 2.73 6.33 -15.70
N ARG A 305 2.93 5.00 -15.76
CA ARG A 305 2.98 4.22 -17.01
C ARG A 305 1.77 3.32 -17.20
N ILE A 306 1.24 2.79 -16.11
CA ILE A 306 0.09 1.87 -16.09
C ILE A 306 -1.05 2.56 -15.37
N HIS A 307 -2.28 2.39 -15.88
CA HIS A 307 -3.47 2.94 -15.22
C HIS A 307 -3.61 2.40 -13.79
N LYS A 308 -3.95 3.27 -12.83
CA LYS A 308 -4.02 2.94 -11.40
C LYS A 308 -4.95 1.75 -11.10
N SER A 309 -6.10 1.66 -11.78
CA SER A 309 -7.04 0.54 -11.60
C SER A 309 -6.44 -0.80 -12.02
N SER A 310 -5.58 -0.81 -13.05
CA SER A 310 -4.88 -2.02 -13.50
C SER A 310 -3.81 -2.43 -12.50
N GLN A 311 -3.07 -1.46 -11.95
CA GLN A 311 -2.13 -1.71 -10.86
C GLN A 311 -2.84 -2.27 -9.62
N LEU A 312 -4.00 -1.72 -9.25
CA LEU A 312 -4.79 -2.22 -8.12
C LEU A 312 -5.29 -3.65 -8.37
N LEU A 313 -5.76 -3.96 -9.58
CA LEU A 313 -6.19 -5.32 -9.94
C LEU A 313 -5.03 -6.31 -9.83
N LEU A 314 -3.87 -5.97 -10.40
CA LEU A 314 -2.68 -6.82 -10.31
C LEU A 314 -2.22 -6.96 -8.86
N ALA A 315 -2.22 -5.88 -8.08
CA ALA A 315 -1.78 -5.93 -6.69
C ALA A 315 -2.66 -6.84 -5.85
N ASP A 316 -3.97 -6.78 -6.03
CA ASP A 316 -4.92 -7.63 -5.30
C ASP A 316 -4.79 -9.12 -5.66
N ILE A 317 -4.58 -9.44 -6.94
CA ILE A 317 -4.46 -10.83 -7.38
C ILE A 317 -3.08 -11.40 -7.06
N ILE A 318 -2.01 -10.63 -7.24
CA ILE A 318 -0.64 -11.12 -7.05
C ILE A 318 -0.26 -11.11 -5.57
N LEU A 319 -0.64 -10.07 -4.82
CA LEU A 319 -0.33 -9.95 -3.39
C LEU A 319 -1.46 -10.46 -2.50
N PHE A 320 -2.28 -11.40 -2.96
CA PHE A 320 -3.36 -11.96 -2.13
C PHE A 320 -2.86 -12.36 -0.73
N PRO A 321 -3.72 -12.31 0.31
CA PRO A 321 -3.28 -12.28 1.70
C PRO A 321 -2.27 -13.38 2.08
N THR A 322 -2.49 -14.61 1.61
CA THR A 322 -1.61 -15.74 1.91
C THR A 322 -0.17 -15.53 1.39
N ALA A 323 0.01 -15.10 0.14
CA ALA A 323 1.35 -14.84 -0.41
C ALA A 323 2.03 -13.65 0.27
N PHE A 324 1.27 -12.58 0.53
CA PHE A 324 1.78 -11.41 1.21
C PHE A 324 2.21 -11.71 2.65
N HIS A 325 1.44 -12.52 3.38
CA HIS A 325 1.77 -12.97 4.73
C HIS A 325 3.07 -13.78 4.76
N ILE A 326 3.31 -14.69 3.81
CA ILE A 326 4.56 -15.45 3.72
C ILE A 326 5.75 -14.50 3.51
N PHE A 327 5.59 -13.47 2.67
CA PHE A 327 6.60 -12.44 2.49
C PHE A 327 6.87 -11.65 3.78
N LEU A 328 5.82 -11.23 4.49
CA LEU A 328 5.96 -10.50 5.76
C LEU A 328 6.62 -11.35 6.86
N ASP A 329 6.25 -12.62 6.98
CA ASP A 329 6.89 -13.55 7.93
C ASP A 329 8.39 -13.74 7.58
N SER A 330 8.73 -13.72 6.29
CA SER A 330 10.12 -13.76 5.81
C SER A 330 10.89 -12.49 6.17
N ALA A 331 10.25 -11.33 5.99
CA ALA A 331 10.79 -10.03 6.35
C ALA A 331 11.05 -9.92 7.86
N ARG A 332 10.11 -10.40 8.69
CA ARG A 332 10.26 -10.49 10.16
C ARG A 332 11.50 -11.30 10.54
N VAL A 333 11.60 -12.54 10.04
CA VAL A 333 12.74 -13.42 10.33
C VAL A 333 14.06 -12.79 9.90
N THR A 334 14.06 -12.02 8.81
CA THR A 334 15.26 -11.31 8.33
C THR A 334 15.64 -10.16 9.27
N ALA A 335 14.67 -9.40 9.77
CA ALA A 335 14.89 -8.33 10.75
C ALA A 335 15.42 -8.89 12.09
N GLU A 336 14.80 -9.95 12.61
CA GLU A 336 15.24 -10.65 13.82
C GLU A 336 16.66 -11.23 13.67
N LYS A 337 16.96 -11.84 12.51
CA LYS A 337 18.31 -12.34 12.21
C LYS A 337 19.33 -11.21 12.12
N SER A 338 18.93 -10.06 11.55
CA SER A 338 19.77 -8.86 11.46
C SER A 338 20.11 -8.30 12.83
N PHE A 339 19.20 -8.42 13.81
CA PHE A 339 19.51 -8.13 15.20
C PHE A 339 20.50 -9.14 15.78
N ALA A 340 20.17 -10.43 15.70
CA ALA A 340 20.94 -11.49 16.38
C ALA A 340 22.36 -11.67 15.83
N THR A 341 22.56 -11.41 14.52
CA THR A 341 23.83 -11.72 13.83
C THR A 341 24.43 -10.52 13.11
N GLY A 342 23.79 -9.35 13.10
CA GLY A 342 24.22 -8.18 12.32
C GLY A 342 25.63 -7.71 12.65
N SER A 343 26.05 -7.80 13.92
CA SER A 343 27.41 -7.44 14.33
C SER A 343 28.49 -8.33 13.71
N ARG A 344 28.17 -9.59 13.39
CA ARG A 344 29.09 -10.56 12.75
C ARG A 344 29.26 -10.27 11.25
N VAL A 345 28.26 -9.67 10.61
CA VAL A 345 28.24 -9.37 9.17
C VAL A 345 29.04 -8.08 8.84
N LEU A 346 29.51 -7.34 9.85
CA LEU A 346 30.50 -6.29 9.65
C LEU A 346 31.82 -6.96 9.23
N TRP A 347 32.06 -7.06 7.91
CA TRP A 347 33.19 -7.73 7.25
C TRP A 347 34.53 -7.63 8.01
N ARG A 348 34.84 -6.49 8.65
CA ARG A 348 36.07 -6.32 9.41
C ARG A 348 36.18 -7.16 10.69
N LEU A 349 35.09 -7.55 11.34
CA LEU A 349 35.10 -8.30 12.60
C LEU A 349 35.24 -9.81 12.40
N GLU A 350 34.63 -10.37 11.35
CA GLU A 350 34.85 -11.77 10.93
C GLU A 350 36.33 -12.05 10.61
N PHE A 351 37.04 -11.06 10.04
CA PHE A 351 38.45 -11.19 9.71
C PHE A 351 39.38 -11.08 10.93
N LEU A 352 38.98 -10.33 11.95
CA LEU A 352 39.82 -10.05 13.12
C LEU A 352 39.62 -11.06 14.27
N ALA A 353 38.60 -11.93 14.20
CA ALA A 353 38.26 -12.93 15.24
C ALA A 353 38.22 -12.34 16.67
N VAL A 354 37.87 -11.05 16.79
CA VAL A 354 37.81 -10.36 18.08
C VAL A 354 36.48 -10.70 18.72
N GLU A 355 36.52 -11.25 19.93
CA GLU A 355 35.34 -11.30 20.80
C GLU A 355 34.93 -9.85 21.09
N THR A 356 33.84 -9.41 20.47
CA THR A 356 33.27 -8.10 20.72
C THR A 356 32.45 -8.13 22.01
N PRO A 357 32.51 -7.07 22.84
CA PRO A 357 31.65 -6.96 24.01
C PRO A 357 30.17 -7.10 23.61
N ASP A 358 29.36 -7.73 24.47
CA ASP A 358 27.92 -7.94 24.22
C ASP A 358 27.14 -6.63 23.98
N ALA A 359 27.63 -5.53 24.58
CA ALA A 359 27.13 -4.17 24.34
C ALA A 359 27.26 -3.73 22.88
N PHE A 360 28.41 -3.99 22.29
CA PHE A 360 28.70 -3.64 20.90
C PHE A 360 27.83 -4.50 19.95
N ASN A 361 27.65 -5.78 20.28
CA ASN A 361 26.78 -6.68 19.50
C ASN A 361 25.32 -6.22 19.52
N THR A 362 24.82 -5.85 20.69
CA THR A 362 23.44 -5.37 20.85
C THR A 362 23.21 -4.03 20.15
N TYR A 363 24.15 -3.10 20.28
CA TYR A 363 24.08 -1.80 19.61
C TYR A 363 24.09 -1.95 18.07
N CYS A 364 25.05 -2.69 17.52
CA CYS A 364 25.12 -2.92 16.07
C CYS A 364 23.91 -3.71 15.56
N GLY A 365 23.49 -4.76 16.29
CA GLY A 365 22.30 -5.54 15.98
C GLY A 365 21.03 -4.67 15.90
N THR A 366 20.83 -3.78 16.87
CA THR A 366 19.73 -2.81 16.85
C THR A 366 19.73 -1.97 15.57
N HIS A 367 20.87 -1.38 15.23
CA HIS A 367 20.98 -0.55 14.02
C HIS A 367 20.73 -1.35 12.73
N HIS A 368 21.20 -2.59 12.64
CA HIS A 368 20.96 -3.43 11.46
C HIS A 368 19.49 -3.83 11.32
N MET A 369 18.85 -4.18 12.44
CA MET A 369 17.42 -4.46 12.48
C MET A 369 16.60 -3.24 12.07
N LEU A 370 16.89 -2.07 12.63
CA LEU A 370 16.21 -0.81 12.30
C LEU A 370 16.29 -0.51 10.81
N ARG A 371 17.50 -0.56 10.23
CA ARG A 371 17.71 -0.35 8.79
C ARG A 371 16.96 -1.38 7.93
N CYS A 372 16.89 -2.63 8.38
CA CYS A 372 16.14 -3.67 7.69
C CYS A 372 14.64 -3.32 7.67
N LEU A 373 14.06 -2.96 8.82
CA LEU A 373 12.66 -2.58 8.93
C LEU A 373 12.33 -1.30 8.15
N GLU A 374 13.19 -0.27 8.22
CA GLU A 374 13.06 0.94 7.41
C GLU A 374 13.04 0.63 5.92
N ALA A 375 13.93 -0.25 5.46
CA ALA A 375 13.98 -0.67 4.06
C ALA A 375 12.70 -1.41 3.64
N ILE A 376 12.16 -2.27 4.51
CA ILE A 376 10.88 -2.96 4.28
C ILE A 376 9.72 -1.96 4.17
N VAL A 377 9.58 -1.05 5.16
CA VAL A 377 8.53 -0.01 5.18
C VAL A 377 8.61 0.85 3.92
N ARG A 378 9.80 1.32 3.57
CA ARG A 378 10.02 2.14 2.37
C ARG A 378 9.68 1.38 1.10
N ARG A 379 10.06 0.10 0.99
CA ARG A 379 9.80 -0.72 -0.20
C ARG A 379 8.30 -1.01 -0.37
N LEU A 380 7.58 -1.23 0.73
CA LEU A 380 6.15 -1.52 0.71
C LEU A 380 5.25 -0.28 0.57
N SER A 381 5.81 0.94 0.57
CA SER A 381 5.01 2.16 0.45
C SER A 381 4.15 2.18 -0.83
N VAL A 382 4.67 1.65 -1.94
CA VAL A 382 3.93 1.52 -3.21
C VAL A 382 2.78 0.51 -3.12
N VAL A 383 2.88 -0.47 -2.23
CA VAL A 383 1.78 -1.41 -1.97
C VAL A 383 0.71 -0.72 -1.15
N PHE A 384 1.08 0.05 -0.13
CA PHE A 384 0.13 0.74 0.76
C PHE A 384 -0.67 1.85 0.06
N THR A 385 -0.13 2.47 -0.99
CA THR A 385 -0.89 3.42 -1.81
C THR A 385 -2.00 2.76 -2.62
N LEU A 386 -1.87 1.46 -2.93
CA LEU A 386 -2.87 0.68 -3.66
C LEU A 386 -3.78 -0.11 -2.70
N LEU A 387 -3.20 -0.77 -1.70
CA LEU A 387 -3.85 -1.63 -0.72
C LEU A 387 -3.55 -1.14 0.70
N PRO A 388 -4.23 -0.08 1.19
CA PRO A 388 -3.96 0.50 2.50
C PRO A 388 -4.10 -0.49 3.67
N SER A 389 -5.01 -1.46 3.56
CA SER A 389 -5.23 -2.49 4.58
C SER A 389 -3.98 -3.35 4.85
N TYR A 390 -3.05 -3.43 3.90
CA TYR A 390 -1.83 -4.23 4.07
C TYR A 390 -0.80 -3.55 4.97
N ALA A 391 -0.95 -2.25 5.24
CA ALA A 391 -0.17 -1.56 6.26
C ALA A 391 -0.45 -2.17 7.65
N VAL A 392 -1.71 -2.55 7.92
CA VAL A 392 -2.10 -3.25 9.16
C VAL A 392 -1.40 -4.60 9.25
N SER A 393 -1.39 -5.37 8.16
CA SER A 393 -0.70 -6.67 8.11
C SER A 393 0.81 -6.55 8.35
N LEU A 394 1.46 -5.52 7.80
CA LEU A 394 2.88 -5.24 8.08
C LEU A 394 3.11 -5.02 9.58
N TRP A 395 2.26 -4.24 10.23
CA TRP A 395 2.33 -4.01 11.67
C TRP A 395 2.17 -5.28 12.47
N GLU A 396 1.08 -6.02 12.25
CA GLU A 396 0.72 -7.20 13.02
C GLU A 396 1.71 -8.36 12.85
N ARG A 397 2.23 -8.55 11.63
CA ARG A 397 3.06 -9.71 11.31
C ARG A 397 4.56 -9.45 11.32
N THR A 398 4.98 -8.21 11.11
CA THR A 398 6.42 -7.88 11.00
C THR A 398 6.85 -6.96 12.10
N ILE A 399 6.31 -5.74 12.18
CA ILE A 399 6.84 -4.70 13.06
C ILE A 399 6.63 -5.08 14.52
N ILE A 400 5.40 -5.39 14.95
CA ILE A 400 5.10 -5.71 16.35
C ILE A 400 5.92 -6.93 16.83
N PRO A 401 5.90 -8.08 16.13
CA PRO A 401 6.71 -9.22 16.54
C PRO A 401 8.21 -8.93 16.59
N SER A 402 8.72 -8.14 15.64
CA SER A 402 10.12 -7.71 15.62
C SER A 402 10.45 -6.88 16.86
N LEU A 403 9.63 -5.88 17.19
CA LEU A 403 9.80 -5.04 18.39
C LEU A 403 9.70 -5.86 19.67
N SER A 404 8.75 -6.80 19.76
CA SER A 404 8.65 -7.71 20.90
C SER A 404 9.88 -8.60 21.05
N SER A 405 10.38 -9.16 19.94
CA SER A 405 11.60 -9.96 19.95
C SER A 405 12.81 -9.14 20.36
N PHE A 406 12.90 -7.89 19.90
CA PHE A 406 13.94 -6.94 20.31
C PHE A 406 13.94 -6.74 21.83
N LEU A 407 12.79 -6.41 22.43
CA LEU A 407 12.68 -6.23 23.88
C LEU A 407 13.04 -7.50 24.66
N CYS A 408 12.57 -8.68 24.23
CA CYS A 408 12.91 -9.95 24.88
C CYS A 408 14.42 -10.25 24.86
N MET A 409 15.08 -9.91 23.75
CA MET A 409 16.54 -10.07 23.63
C MET A 409 17.30 -9.05 24.49
N LEU A 410 16.80 -7.82 24.62
CA LEU A 410 17.37 -6.83 25.54
C LEU A 410 17.26 -7.27 26.99
N ASP A 411 16.11 -7.79 27.43
CA ASP A 411 15.94 -8.30 28.79
C ASP A 411 16.94 -9.41 29.11
N SER A 412 17.22 -10.28 28.14
CA SER A 412 18.22 -11.34 28.28
C SER A 412 19.65 -10.80 28.43
N ALA A 413 19.97 -9.68 27.77
CA ALA A 413 21.28 -9.04 27.86
C ALA A 413 21.50 -8.30 29.20
N VAL A 414 20.44 -7.79 29.82
CA VAL A 414 20.51 -7.01 31.08
C VAL A 414 20.75 -7.89 32.33
N VAL A 415 20.40 -9.18 32.26
CA VAL A 415 20.44 -10.13 33.40
C VAL A 415 21.85 -10.67 33.70
N VAL A 416 22.78 -10.59 32.75
CA VAL A 416 24.10 -11.25 32.86
C VAL A 416 25.12 -10.49 33.73
N ASP A 417 24.95 -9.17 33.95
CA ASP A 417 25.99 -8.32 34.55
C ASP A 417 25.64 -7.88 35.99
N THR A 418 25.91 -8.75 36.98
CA THR A 418 25.60 -8.53 38.41
C THR A 418 26.82 -8.19 39.28
N ALA A 419 28.03 -8.15 38.72
CA ALA A 419 29.22 -7.56 39.36
C ALA A 419 29.53 -6.25 38.63
N MET A 420 29.77 -5.13 39.33
CA MET A 420 29.74 -3.76 38.75
C MET A 420 31.11 -3.19 38.33
N PRO A 421 31.59 -3.39 37.08
CA PRO A 421 32.57 -2.53 36.43
C PRO A 421 31.89 -1.40 35.62
N LEU A 422 32.67 -0.35 35.29
CA LEU A 422 32.28 0.74 34.38
C LEU A 422 31.64 0.26 33.06
N GLY A 423 32.05 -0.92 32.57
CA GLY A 423 31.48 -1.55 31.37
C GLY A 423 29.97 -1.80 31.45
N GLY A 424 29.43 -2.20 32.60
CA GLY A 424 27.99 -2.46 32.76
C GLY A 424 27.15 -1.18 32.73
N ILE A 425 27.71 -0.05 33.19
CA ILE A 425 27.08 1.27 33.08
C ILE A 425 27.05 1.71 31.63
N LEU A 426 28.19 1.66 30.93
CA LEU A 426 28.27 2.04 29.52
C LEU A 426 27.36 1.18 28.65
N LEU A 427 27.27 -0.13 28.91
CA LEU A 427 26.30 -1.03 28.30
C LEU A 427 24.86 -0.53 28.53
N SER A 428 24.48 -0.22 29.77
CA SER A 428 23.12 0.25 30.09
C SER A 428 22.76 1.56 29.35
N VAL A 429 23.73 2.46 29.18
CA VAL A 429 23.55 3.71 28.41
C VAL A 429 23.32 3.42 26.92
N GLU A 430 24.10 2.50 26.33
CA GLU A 430 23.94 2.13 24.92
C GLU A 430 22.64 1.36 24.65
N LEU A 431 22.21 0.50 25.58
CA LEU A 431 20.90 -0.17 25.50
C LEU A 431 19.76 0.85 25.55
N LEU A 432 19.85 1.82 26.46
CA LEU A 432 18.86 2.90 26.55
C LEU A 432 18.79 3.70 25.24
N ASN A 433 19.93 4.00 24.65
CA ASN A 433 20.01 4.66 23.34
C ASN A 433 19.35 3.85 22.22
N CYS A 434 19.56 2.53 22.19
CA CYS A 434 18.93 1.62 21.24
C CYS A 434 17.40 1.65 21.34
N VAL A 435 16.86 1.66 22.55
CA VAL A 435 15.41 1.73 22.78
C VAL A 435 14.84 3.08 22.39
N HIS A 436 15.48 4.19 22.75
CA HIS A 436 15.01 5.53 22.34
C HIS A 436 14.92 5.66 20.82
N VAL A 437 15.94 5.18 20.09
CA VAL A 437 15.94 5.21 18.62
C VAL A 437 14.84 4.33 18.05
N MET A 438 14.68 3.12 18.57
CA MET A 438 13.63 2.21 18.11
C MET A 438 12.22 2.76 18.39
N HIS A 439 12.00 3.37 19.56
CA HIS A 439 10.74 4.01 19.93
C HIS A 439 10.39 5.17 18.99
N ALA A 440 11.32 6.11 18.81
CA ALA A 440 11.12 7.27 17.95
C ALA A 440 10.79 6.88 16.49
N VAL A 441 11.48 5.87 15.96
CA VAL A 441 11.22 5.37 14.59
C VAL A 441 9.89 4.63 14.52
N ALA A 442 9.50 3.88 15.55
CA ALA A 442 8.22 3.21 15.60
C ALA A 442 7.05 4.23 15.65
N GLU A 443 7.19 5.32 16.39
CA GLU A 443 6.23 6.44 16.38
C GLU A 443 6.10 7.07 14.99
N GLU A 444 7.22 7.35 14.32
CA GLU A 444 7.25 7.86 12.94
C GLU A 444 6.54 6.91 11.96
N TRP A 445 6.67 5.60 12.14
CA TRP A 445 5.95 4.62 11.33
C TRP A 445 4.45 4.59 11.61
N VAL A 446 4.01 4.81 12.86
CA VAL A 446 2.58 4.87 13.19
C VAL A 446 1.93 6.04 12.47
N GLU A 447 2.58 7.21 12.47
CA GLU A 447 2.10 8.38 11.74
C GLU A 447 2.02 8.13 10.22
N ARG A 448 3.00 7.42 9.67
CA ARG A 448 3.10 7.13 8.23
C ARG A 448 2.11 6.08 7.75
N LEU A 449 1.90 5.03 8.53
CA LEU A 449 1.13 3.86 8.11
C LEU A 449 -0.37 3.99 8.39
N ARG A 450 -0.76 4.90 9.31
CA ARG A 450 -2.13 5.25 9.73
C ARG A 450 -2.99 4.06 10.18
N ASP A 451 -3.83 4.28 11.20
CA ASP A 451 -4.95 3.40 11.55
C ASP A 451 -4.60 1.99 12.09
N VAL A 452 -3.66 1.91 13.03
CA VAL A 452 -3.31 0.63 13.68
C VAL A 452 -3.52 0.71 15.19
N ALA A 453 -4.73 0.40 15.65
CA ALA A 453 -5.04 0.24 17.07
C ALA A 453 -4.10 -0.76 17.78
N ALA A 454 -3.61 -1.77 17.04
CA ALA A 454 -2.63 -2.75 17.52
C ALA A 454 -1.23 -2.15 17.81
N ALA A 455 -0.87 -1.03 17.20
CA ALA A 455 0.43 -0.38 17.42
C ALA A 455 0.49 0.31 18.79
N ALA A 456 -0.65 0.80 19.31
CA ALA A 456 -0.72 1.53 20.57
C ALA A 456 -0.22 0.71 21.77
N ALA A 457 -0.68 -0.54 21.91
CA ALA A 457 -0.26 -1.41 23.01
C ALA A 457 1.23 -1.78 22.95
N THR A 458 1.79 -1.94 21.75
CA THR A 458 3.22 -2.25 21.58
C THR A 458 4.09 -1.04 21.85
N LEU A 459 3.70 0.14 21.39
CA LEU A 459 4.38 1.39 21.72
C LEU A 459 4.31 1.66 23.23
N GLU A 460 3.15 1.48 23.85
CA GLU A 460 3.01 1.60 25.31
C GLU A 460 3.96 0.66 26.06
N HIS A 461 4.10 -0.59 25.59
CA HIS A 461 5.06 -1.54 26.17
C HIS A 461 6.52 -1.09 25.99
N ILE A 462 6.89 -0.52 24.83
CA ILE A 462 8.22 0.07 24.63
C ILE A 462 8.43 1.28 25.56
N THR A 463 7.43 2.17 25.71
CA THR A 463 7.48 3.32 26.62
C THR A 463 7.62 2.87 28.07
N GLN A 464 6.91 1.82 28.49
CA GLN A 464 7.02 1.24 29.82
C GLN A 464 8.43 0.68 30.05
N TRP A 465 8.96 -0.06 29.08
CA TRP A 465 10.32 -0.58 29.12
C TRP A 465 11.35 0.54 29.18
N GLU A 466 11.20 1.59 28.36
CA GLU A 466 12.05 2.78 28.35
C GLU A 466 12.07 3.45 29.73
N GLY A 467 10.90 3.67 30.33
CA GLY A 467 10.77 4.26 31.67
C GLY A 467 11.42 3.39 32.75
N GLU A 468 11.17 2.08 32.73
CA GLU A 468 11.76 1.15 33.69
C GLU A 468 13.29 1.05 33.54
N HIS A 469 13.79 0.95 32.31
CA HIS A 469 15.22 0.85 32.05
C HIS A 469 15.96 2.16 32.34
N THR A 470 15.34 3.31 32.05
CA THR A 470 15.84 4.62 32.48
C THR A 470 15.99 4.64 33.99
N HIS A 471 14.94 4.28 34.74
CA HIS A 471 14.96 4.29 36.20
C HIS A 471 16.04 3.34 36.76
N ARG A 472 16.12 2.11 36.23
CA ARG A 472 17.14 1.13 36.62
C ARG A 472 18.56 1.63 36.31
N THR A 473 18.77 2.23 35.14
CA THR A 473 20.07 2.77 34.71
C THR A 473 20.49 3.94 35.61
N SER A 474 19.60 4.90 35.87
CA SER A 474 19.85 5.98 36.82
C SER A 474 20.16 5.45 38.21
N HIS A 475 19.40 4.48 38.73
CA HIS A 475 19.70 3.88 40.04
C HIS A 475 21.07 3.20 40.07
N ARG A 476 21.46 2.47 39.01
CA ARG A 476 22.78 1.83 38.89
C ARG A 476 23.91 2.86 38.86
N ILE A 477 23.74 3.95 38.11
CA ILE A 477 24.69 5.06 38.04
C ILE A 477 24.84 5.71 39.41
N THR A 478 23.73 6.06 40.06
CA THR A 478 23.74 6.68 41.39
C THR A 478 24.40 5.80 42.45
N ALA A 479 24.08 4.50 42.45
CA ALA A 479 24.71 3.53 43.35
C ALA A 479 26.21 3.41 43.10
N TRP A 480 26.63 3.36 41.83
CA TRP A 480 28.04 3.31 41.46
C TRP A 480 28.78 4.58 41.84
N ILE A 481 28.28 5.77 41.49
CA ILE A 481 28.89 7.05 41.88
C ILE A 481 28.99 7.13 43.41
N THR A 482 27.93 6.75 44.13
CA THR A 482 27.95 6.74 45.61
C THR A 482 29.04 5.82 46.14
N GLN A 483 29.28 4.66 45.52
CA GLN A 483 30.36 3.75 45.88
C GLN A 483 31.74 4.35 45.57
N GLN A 484 31.93 4.92 44.38
CA GLN A 484 33.19 5.58 43.98
C GLN A 484 33.53 6.78 44.86
N MET A 485 32.50 7.45 45.41
CA MET A 485 32.65 8.66 46.23
C MET A 485 32.62 8.39 47.74
N ARG A 486 32.49 7.12 48.18
CA ARG A 486 32.43 6.74 49.60
C ARG A 486 33.82 6.76 50.27
N GLY A 487 33.93 7.51 51.36
CA GLY A 487 35.04 7.46 52.32
C GLY A 487 36.10 8.56 52.15
N PRO A 488 36.97 8.78 53.18
CA PRO A 488 38.00 9.81 53.18
C PRO A 488 39.24 9.48 52.30
N HIS A 489 39.26 8.31 51.66
CA HIS A 489 40.35 7.85 50.81
C HIS A 489 39.83 7.40 49.45
N ARG A 490 39.39 8.37 48.64
CA ARG A 490 39.08 8.14 47.22
C ARG A 490 40.35 7.64 46.53
N THR A 491 40.28 6.51 45.83
CA THR A 491 41.45 6.03 45.10
C THR A 491 41.58 6.80 43.78
N VAL A 492 42.80 6.95 43.29
CA VAL A 492 43.07 7.56 41.97
C VAL A 492 42.35 6.79 40.85
N GLY A 493 42.17 5.47 41.02
CA GLY A 493 41.43 4.61 40.09
C GLY A 493 39.95 4.97 40.00
N ASP A 494 39.31 5.29 41.13
CA ASP A 494 37.88 5.62 41.18
C ASP A 494 37.59 6.92 40.41
N VAL A 495 38.42 7.95 40.60
CA VAL A 495 38.30 9.22 39.88
C VAL A 495 38.62 9.06 38.38
N HIS A 496 39.56 8.18 38.03
CA HIS A 496 39.89 7.89 36.63
C HIS A 496 38.73 7.19 35.90
N THR A 497 38.06 6.23 36.54
CA THR A 497 36.88 5.57 35.96
C THR A 497 35.70 6.54 35.80
N LEU A 498 35.49 7.44 36.77
CA LEU A 498 34.50 8.52 36.65
C LEU A 498 34.83 9.48 35.51
N ASN A 499 36.10 9.84 35.34
CA ASN A 499 36.55 10.67 34.22
C ASN A 499 36.30 9.99 32.87
N THR A 500 36.53 8.68 32.79
CA THR A 500 36.26 7.89 31.59
C THR A 500 34.77 7.89 31.26
N LEU A 501 33.90 7.65 32.25
CA LEU A 501 32.45 7.73 32.06
C LEU A 501 32.01 9.09 31.54
N LEU A 502 32.42 10.18 32.21
CA LEU A 502 32.04 11.54 31.84
C LEU A 502 32.59 11.93 30.46
N HIS A 503 33.79 11.47 30.10
CA HIS A 503 34.34 11.66 28.78
C HIS A 503 33.49 10.99 27.70
N THR A 504 33.10 9.72 27.91
CA THR A 504 32.22 8.99 26.99
C THR A 504 30.84 9.64 26.88
N LEU A 505 30.24 10.05 28.01
CA LEU A 505 28.96 10.75 28.03
C LEU A 505 29.00 12.10 27.31
N ALA A 506 30.10 12.84 27.44
CA ALA A 506 30.29 14.13 26.75
C ALA A 506 30.52 13.97 25.24
N GLN A 507 31.08 12.85 24.80
CA GLN A 507 31.21 12.52 23.36
C GLN A 507 29.91 12.03 22.75
N GLY A 508 29.05 11.38 23.55
CA GLY A 508 27.73 10.93 23.14
C GLY A 508 26.81 12.08 22.78
N ARG A 509 26.12 11.97 21.63
CA ARG A 509 25.20 13.00 21.10
C ARG A 509 23.72 12.65 21.24
N THR A 510 23.39 11.65 22.07
CA THR A 510 22.03 11.12 22.14
C THR A 510 21.34 11.51 23.44
N THR A 511 20.01 11.45 23.45
CA THR A 511 19.18 11.80 24.61
C THR A 511 19.55 10.96 25.84
N ALA A 512 19.87 9.67 25.65
CA ALA A 512 20.32 8.79 26.72
C ALA A 512 21.62 9.29 27.39
N HIS A 513 22.60 9.73 26.59
CA HIS A 513 23.86 10.28 27.11
C HIS A 513 23.64 11.59 27.88
N ALA A 514 22.75 12.46 27.39
CA ALA A 514 22.42 13.72 28.05
C ALA A 514 21.70 13.48 29.39
N MET A 515 20.71 12.60 29.43
CA MET A 515 19.98 12.23 30.66
C MET A 515 20.93 11.69 31.72
N VAL A 516 21.81 10.77 31.33
CA VAL A 516 22.79 10.15 32.23
C VAL A 516 23.83 11.17 32.71
N SER A 517 24.29 12.07 31.84
CA SER A 517 25.21 13.16 32.21
C SER A 517 24.61 14.08 33.27
N GLU A 518 23.32 14.43 33.14
CA GLU A 518 22.63 15.23 34.15
C GLU A 518 22.41 14.47 35.47
N GLU A 519 22.10 13.17 35.42
CA GLU A 519 22.00 12.35 36.64
C GLU A 519 23.34 12.28 37.39
N VAL A 520 24.46 12.13 36.66
CA VAL A 520 25.82 12.14 37.23
C VAL A 520 26.10 13.49 37.91
N LYS A 521 25.76 14.60 37.25
CA LYS A 521 25.91 15.96 37.81
C LYS A 521 25.14 16.14 39.10
N GLN A 522 23.85 15.76 39.10
CA GLN A 522 22.99 15.87 40.28
C GLN A 522 23.49 14.99 41.43
N CYS A 523 23.95 13.77 41.14
CA CYS A 523 24.54 12.89 42.14
C CYS A 523 25.82 13.49 42.76
N LEU A 524 26.73 14.00 41.93
CA LEU A 524 27.95 14.64 42.42
C LEU A 524 27.63 15.88 43.27
N ALA A 525 26.67 16.71 42.86
CA ALA A 525 26.21 17.87 43.62
C ALA A 525 25.68 17.49 45.02
N ARG A 526 24.96 16.36 45.12
CA ARG A 526 24.39 15.87 46.38
C ARG A 526 25.43 15.20 47.29
N LEU A 527 26.40 14.50 46.71
CA LEU A 527 27.37 13.69 47.45
C LEU A 527 28.60 14.46 47.91
N THR A 528 28.79 15.70 47.45
CA THR A 528 29.99 16.49 47.75
C THR A 528 29.65 17.92 48.18
N THR A 529 30.34 18.42 49.19
CA THR A 529 30.24 19.82 49.61
C THR A 529 30.91 20.76 48.60
N GLU A 530 30.62 22.05 48.65
CA GLU A 530 31.26 23.04 47.76
C GLU A 530 32.80 23.06 47.91
N GLU A 531 33.28 22.91 49.14
CA GLU A 531 34.72 22.84 49.44
C GLU A 531 35.36 21.57 48.88
N GLU A 532 34.71 20.41 49.05
CA GLU A 532 35.17 19.13 48.46
C GLU A 532 35.16 19.16 46.93
N ARG A 533 34.17 19.83 46.32
CA ARG A 533 34.09 20.02 44.86
C ARG A 533 35.24 20.88 44.35
N ARG A 534 35.58 21.97 45.07
CA ARG A 534 36.71 22.83 44.73
C ARG A 534 38.03 22.07 44.79
N GLN A 535 38.28 21.33 45.88
CA GLN A 535 39.50 20.54 46.07
C GLN A 535 39.61 19.40 45.04
N LEU A 536 38.50 18.69 44.77
CA LEU A 536 38.48 17.64 43.75
C LEU A 536 38.72 18.21 42.34
N ARG A 537 38.17 19.38 42.02
CA ARG A 537 38.39 20.06 40.74
C ARG A 537 39.86 20.44 40.56
N GLU A 538 40.48 21.05 41.56
CA GLU A 538 41.90 21.43 41.52
C GLU A 538 42.80 20.19 41.33
N TYR A 539 42.50 19.10 42.05
CA TYR A 539 43.18 17.82 41.87
C TYR A 539 43.00 17.24 40.46
N CYS A 540 41.76 17.22 39.93
CA CYS A 540 41.48 16.68 38.60
C CYS A 540 42.17 17.48 37.50
N THR A 541 42.20 18.82 37.61
CA THR A 541 42.93 19.69 36.67
C THR A 541 44.44 19.41 36.71
N ALA A 542 45.01 19.18 37.90
CA ALA A 542 46.44 18.91 38.04
C ALA A 542 46.87 17.54 37.48
N VAL A 543 45.97 16.54 37.47
CA VAL A 543 46.25 15.18 36.99
C VAL A 543 45.71 14.94 35.56
N GLY A 544 45.14 15.95 34.91
CA GLY A 544 44.64 15.85 33.52
C GLY A 544 43.29 15.12 33.37
N MET A 545 42.49 15.06 34.43
CA MET A 545 41.13 14.51 34.42
C MET A 545 40.10 15.60 34.08
N GLU A 546 40.20 16.09 32.84
CA GLU A 546 39.49 17.29 32.37
C GLU A 546 37.96 17.15 32.40
N SER A 547 37.41 15.95 32.15
CA SER A 547 35.96 15.74 32.08
C SER A 547 35.29 15.84 33.45
N VAL A 548 35.93 15.33 34.51
CA VAL A 548 35.46 15.53 35.90
C VAL A 548 35.58 17.00 36.29
N ALA A 549 36.70 17.65 35.99
CA ALA A 549 36.93 19.05 36.34
C ALA A 549 35.91 19.99 35.67
N ALA A 550 35.60 19.75 34.38
CA ALA A 550 34.60 20.50 33.63
C ALA A 550 33.19 20.35 34.22
N VAL A 551 32.81 19.13 34.60
CA VAL A 551 31.51 18.87 35.25
C VAL A 551 31.43 19.54 36.62
N LEU A 552 32.46 19.42 37.46
CA LEU A 552 32.48 20.08 38.78
C LEU A 552 32.38 21.60 38.67
N LEU A 553 33.01 22.19 37.65
CA LEU A 553 32.90 23.62 37.37
C LEU A 553 31.45 24.03 37.06
N GLN A 554 30.74 23.25 36.25
CA GLN A 554 29.33 23.51 35.89
C GLN A 554 28.36 23.39 37.07
N ILE A 555 28.67 22.58 38.08
CA ILE A 555 27.83 22.44 39.29
C ILE A 555 28.08 23.59 40.29
N THR A 556 29.23 24.27 40.20
CA THR A 556 29.62 25.38 41.08
C THR A 556 29.34 26.78 40.51
N ALA A 557 29.08 26.87 39.20
CA ALA A 557 28.64 28.09 38.53
C ALA A 557 27.12 28.25 38.67
#